data_AF-A0A7Z7HRV6-F1
#
_entry.id   AF-A0A7Z7HRV6-F1
#
_cell.length_a   1.000
_cell.length_b   1.000
_cell.length_c   1.000
_cell.angle_alpha   90.00
_cell.angle_beta   90.00
_cell.angle_gamma   90.00
#
_symmetry.space_group_name_H-M   'P 1'
#
loop_
_entity.id
_entity.type
_entity.pdbx_description
1 polymer ?
#
loop_
_entity_poly.entity_id
_entity_poly.type
_entity_poly.pdbx_seq_one_letter_code
_entity_poly.pdbx_strand_id
1 'polypeptide(L)'
;MDDESMMGILETDTRMMQLALELAHAAAGCDEVPVGAVVVDPGGRIVGRGYNQPIGRHDPTAHAEIMALRAAAEALGNYRLPGCTLYVTLEPCVMCAGAMMHARLAKIVYGARDPKTGACGSVVDLFAEGRLNHHAEVVGGVLAAECGSLLSSFFAARRQRTEVV
;
A
#
# COMPACT_ATOMS: atom_id res chain seq x y z
N MET A 1 -12.83 19.25 -13.08
CA MET A 1 -13.01 19.15 -11.62
C MET A 1 -12.91 20.55 -11.07
N ASP A 2 -13.87 20.94 -10.26
CA ASP A 2 -13.83 22.19 -9.49
C ASP A 2 -12.93 22.04 -8.25
N ASP A 3 -12.55 23.15 -7.65
CA ASP A 3 -11.58 23.22 -6.55
C ASP A 3 -12.07 22.47 -5.29
N GLU A 4 -13.39 22.48 -5.07
CA GLU A 4 -14.06 21.83 -3.92
C GLU A 4 -14.03 20.29 -4.04
N SER A 5 -14.21 19.72 -5.24
CA SER A 5 -14.08 18.26 -5.44
C SER A 5 -12.63 17.78 -5.31
N MET A 6 -11.66 18.58 -5.74
CA MET A 6 -10.24 18.29 -5.56
C MET A 6 -9.87 18.23 -4.07
N MET A 7 -10.36 19.18 -3.29
CA MET A 7 -10.10 19.26 -1.85
C MET A 7 -10.71 18.07 -1.09
N GLY A 8 -11.94 17.66 -1.44
CA GLY A 8 -12.59 16.48 -0.83
C GLY A 8 -11.89 15.14 -1.16
N ILE A 9 -11.29 15.01 -2.35
CA ILE A 9 -10.50 13.84 -2.71
C ILE A 9 -9.20 13.78 -1.89
N LEU A 10 -8.51 14.91 -1.74
CA LEU A 10 -7.27 14.98 -0.95
C LEU A 10 -7.50 14.67 0.54
N GLU A 11 -8.61 15.15 1.11
CA GLU A 11 -9.00 14.81 2.48
C GLU A 11 -9.28 13.31 2.65
N THR A 12 -9.97 12.70 1.68
CA THR A 12 -10.25 11.26 1.70
C THR A 12 -8.96 10.44 1.61
N ASP A 13 -8.08 10.78 0.66
CA ASP A 13 -6.81 10.08 0.48
C ASP A 13 -5.92 10.19 1.72
N THR A 14 -5.88 11.37 2.34
CA THR A 14 -5.15 11.61 3.60
C THR A 14 -5.70 10.74 4.73
N ARG A 15 -7.03 10.70 4.91
CA ARG A 15 -7.67 9.89 5.96
C ARG A 15 -7.41 8.40 5.78
N MET A 16 -7.50 7.89 4.55
CA MET A 16 -7.24 6.47 4.30
C MET A 16 -5.76 6.12 4.48
N MET A 17 -4.85 7.04 4.15
CA MET A 17 -3.43 6.86 4.41
C MET A 17 -3.10 6.86 5.91
N GLN A 18 -3.78 7.68 6.72
CA GLN A 18 -3.64 7.63 8.19
C GLN A 18 -4.04 6.26 8.74
N LEU A 19 -5.12 5.67 8.25
CA LEU A 19 -5.52 4.31 8.63
C LEU A 19 -4.51 3.24 8.17
N ALA A 20 -3.89 3.43 7.01
CA ALA A 20 -2.79 2.57 6.55
C ALA A 20 -1.55 2.72 7.45
N LEU A 21 -1.25 3.92 7.97
CA LEU A 21 -0.18 4.16 8.94
C LEU A 21 -0.43 3.46 10.28
N GLU A 22 -1.67 3.43 10.78
CA GLU A 22 -2.02 2.65 11.98
C GLU A 22 -1.68 1.15 11.81
N LEU A 23 -1.97 0.59 10.62
CA LEU A 23 -1.61 -0.78 10.28
C LEU A 23 -0.09 -0.97 10.14
N ALA A 24 0.63 0.03 9.60
CA ALA A 24 2.09 0.01 9.54
C ALA A 24 2.73 0.03 10.94
N HIS A 25 2.13 0.73 11.91
CA HIS A 25 2.55 0.67 13.31
C HIS A 25 2.31 -0.72 13.92
N ALA A 26 1.21 -1.40 13.56
CA ALA A 26 0.98 -2.78 13.98
C ALA A 26 2.06 -3.74 13.45
N ALA A 27 2.49 -3.59 12.19
CA ALA A 27 3.63 -4.34 11.64
C ALA A 27 4.92 -4.10 12.44
N ALA A 28 5.27 -2.84 12.73
CA ALA A 28 6.44 -2.53 13.56
C ALA A 28 6.36 -3.17 14.96
N GLY A 29 5.17 -3.20 15.57
CA GLY A 29 4.94 -3.86 16.86
C GLY A 29 5.21 -5.36 16.83
N CYS A 30 5.19 -5.98 15.65
CA CYS A 30 5.54 -7.39 15.40
C CYS A 30 6.98 -7.59 14.91
N ASP A 31 7.84 -6.56 14.96
CA ASP A 31 9.20 -6.54 14.37
C ASP A 31 9.23 -6.82 12.85
N GLU A 32 8.15 -6.49 12.16
CA GLU A 32 8.03 -6.52 10.71
C GLU A 32 8.32 -5.13 10.12
N VAL A 33 8.75 -5.07 8.86
CA VAL A 33 8.92 -3.77 8.16
C VAL A 33 7.58 -3.01 8.18
N PRO A 34 7.54 -1.75 8.63
CA PRO A 34 6.28 -1.04 8.89
C PRO A 34 5.62 -0.55 7.60
N VAL A 35 4.89 -1.45 6.96
CA VAL A 35 4.03 -1.14 5.82
C VAL A 35 2.61 -1.60 6.13
N GLY A 36 1.65 -0.72 5.88
CA GLY A 36 0.23 -0.97 6.06
C GLY A 36 -0.55 -0.59 4.82
N ALA A 37 -1.69 -1.24 4.61
CA ALA A 37 -2.54 -1.03 3.46
C ALA A 37 -4.03 -1.22 3.79
N VAL A 38 -4.88 -0.44 3.11
CA VAL A 38 -6.34 -0.60 3.15
C VAL A 38 -6.92 -0.60 1.73
N VAL A 39 -7.99 -1.35 1.52
CA VAL A 39 -8.78 -1.35 0.28
C VAL A 39 -10.16 -0.77 0.57
N VAL A 40 -10.56 0.21 -0.22
CA VAL A 40 -11.81 0.96 -0.08
C VAL A 40 -12.69 0.72 -1.30
N ASP A 41 -13.95 0.38 -1.08
CA ASP A 41 -14.94 0.20 -2.15
C ASP A 41 -15.45 1.55 -2.71
N PRO A 42 -16.17 1.58 -3.84
CA PRO A 42 -16.74 2.81 -4.39
C PRO A 42 -17.72 3.55 -3.47
N GLY A 43 -18.26 2.87 -2.44
CA GLY A 43 -19.12 3.45 -1.42
C GLY A 43 -18.35 4.06 -0.25
N GLY A 44 -17.02 4.10 -0.30
CA GLY A 44 -16.16 4.64 0.76
C GLY A 44 -15.97 3.71 1.96
N ARG A 45 -16.36 2.43 1.86
CA ARG A 45 -16.22 1.46 2.94
C ARG A 45 -14.89 0.71 2.81
N ILE A 46 -14.20 0.54 3.93
CA ILE A 46 -12.99 -0.30 3.98
C ILE A 46 -13.43 -1.76 3.92
N VAL A 47 -13.06 -2.44 2.83
CA VAL A 47 -13.36 -3.86 2.58
C VAL A 47 -12.15 -4.76 2.80
N GLY A 48 -10.94 -4.19 2.86
CA GLY A 48 -9.72 -4.94 3.15
C GLY A 48 -8.75 -4.13 4.01
N ARG A 49 -8.05 -4.82 4.92
CA ARG A 49 -6.97 -4.26 5.73
C ARG A 49 -5.80 -5.25 5.70
N GLY A 50 -4.59 -4.73 5.66
CA GLY A 50 -3.38 -5.54 5.65
C GLY A 50 -2.19 -4.78 6.20
N TYR A 51 -1.27 -5.52 6.80
CA TYR A 51 0.05 -5.02 7.14
C TYR A 51 1.08 -6.10 6.81
N ASN A 52 2.32 -5.66 6.63
CA ASN A 52 3.42 -6.53 6.26
C ASN A 52 3.73 -7.51 7.41
N GLN A 53 3.72 -8.80 7.11
CA GLN A 53 3.96 -9.88 8.08
C GLN A 53 4.67 -11.12 7.51
N PRO A 54 5.67 -10.98 6.61
CA PRO A 54 6.33 -12.11 5.97
C PRO A 54 7.16 -12.97 6.92
N ILE A 55 7.78 -12.38 7.95
CA ILE A 55 8.60 -13.13 8.92
C ILE A 55 7.68 -13.99 9.79
N GLY A 56 6.68 -13.37 10.42
CA GLY A 56 5.77 -14.04 11.35
C GLY A 56 4.85 -15.07 10.70
N ARG A 57 4.48 -14.88 9.43
CA ARG A 57 3.69 -15.88 8.68
C ARG A 57 4.51 -16.92 7.95
N HIS A 58 5.84 -16.77 7.89
CA HIS A 58 6.70 -17.58 7.02
C HIS A 58 6.19 -17.60 5.56
N ASP A 59 5.66 -16.46 5.10
CA ASP A 59 5.02 -16.32 3.80
C ASP A 59 5.70 -15.17 3.05
N PRO A 60 6.51 -15.46 2.01
CA PRO A 60 7.22 -14.42 1.27
C PRO A 60 6.27 -13.47 0.52
N THR A 61 4.98 -13.81 0.42
CA THR A 61 3.95 -12.98 -0.22
C THR A 61 3.15 -12.14 0.77
N ALA A 62 3.37 -12.26 2.08
CA ALA A 62 2.58 -11.58 3.11
C ALA A 62 2.91 -10.09 3.30
N HIS A 63 3.02 -9.37 2.18
CA HIS A 63 3.08 -7.92 2.13
C HIS A 63 1.72 -7.30 2.47
N ALA A 64 1.72 -6.05 2.93
CA ALA A 64 0.52 -5.35 3.36
C ALA A 64 -0.56 -5.33 2.27
N GLU A 65 -0.18 -5.07 1.02
CA GLU A 65 -1.06 -4.97 -0.12
C GLU A 65 -1.71 -6.33 -0.44
N ILE A 66 -0.93 -7.42 -0.41
CA ILE A 66 -1.44 -8.78 -0.63
C ILE A 66 -2.44 -9.16 0.46
N MET A 67 -2.14 -8.84 1.73
CA MET A 67 -3.05 -9.10 2.85
C MET A 67 -4.35 -8.31 2.71
N ALA A 68 -4.26 -7.03 2.33
CA ALA A 68 -5.44 -6.18 2.14
C ALA A 68 -6.29 -6.64 0.94
N LEU A 69 -5.67 -7.01 -0.18
CA LEU A 69 -6.35 -7.54 -1.36
C LEU A 69 -7.07 -8.86 -1.06
N ARG A 70 -6.43 -9.79 -0.34
CA ARG A 70 -7.04 -11.06 0.07
C ARG A 70 -8.24 -10.82 0.98
N ALA A 71 -8.12 -9.94 1.96
CA ALA A 71 -9.23 -9.56 2.84
C ALA A 71 -10.40 -8.93 2.05
N ALA A 72 -10.11 -8.04 1.10
CA ALA A 72 -11.12 -7.41 0.25
C ALA A 72 -11.83 -8.41 -0.67
N ALA A 73 -11.07 -9.32 -1.30
CA ALA A 73 -11.63 -10.34 -2.18
C ALA A 73 -12.56 -11.31 -1.43
N GLU A 74 -12.18 -11.70 -0.21
CA GLU A 74 -13.03 -12.51 0.67
C GLU A 74 -14.30 -11.75 1.06
N ALA A 75 -14.15 -10.49 1.51
CA ALA A 75 -15.28 -9.66 1.94
C ALA A 75 -16.30 -9.39 0.83
N LEU A 76 -15.84 -9.31 -0.42
CA LEU A 76 -16.70 -9.05 -1.59
C LEU A 76 -17.09 -10.34 -2.34
N GLY A 77 -16.56 -11.51 -1.95
CA GLY A 77 -16.78 -12.77 -2.66
C GLY A 77 -16.31 -12.74 -4.12
N ASN A 78 -15.30 -11.94 -4.44
CA ASN A 78 -14.83 -11.74 -5.81
C ASN A 78 -13.33 -11.39 -5.85
N TYR A 79 -12.56 -12.10 -6.67
CA TYR A 79 -11.14 -11.82 -6.84
C TYR A 79 -10.86 -10.53 -7.62
N ARG A 80 -11.84 -10.05 -8.40
CA ARG A 80 -11.81 -8.73 -9.03
C ARG A 80 -12.49 -7.72 -8.12
N LEU A 81 -11.86 -6.58 -7.97
CA LEU A 81 -12.23 -5.46 -7.09
C LEU A 81 -12.44 -4.19 -7.93
N PRO A 82 -13.31 -4.20 -8.96
CA PRO A 82 -13.49 -3.07 -9.85
C PRO A 82 -13.99 -1.84 -9.07
N GLY A 83 -13.45 -0.67 -9.42
CA GLY A 83 -13.79 0.59 -8.74
C GLY A 83 -13.16 0.76 -7.35
N CYS A 84 -12.51 -0.26 -6.79
CA CYS A 84 -11.85 -0.12 -5.49
C CYS A 84 -10.55 0.66 -5.60
N THR A 85 -10.22 1.36 -4.51
CA THR A 85 -8.96 2.07 -4.31
C THR A 85 -8.14 1.36 -3.24
N LEU A 86 -6.85 1.13 -3.50
CA LEU A 86 -5.91 0.65 -2.49
C LEU A 86 -5.02 1.80 -2.03
N TYR A 87 -4.90 1.96 -0.71
CA TYR A 87 -3.99 2.88 -0.05
C TYR A 87 -2.88 2.10 0.63
N VAL A 88 -1.61 2.47 0.43
CA VAL A 88 -0.45 1.79 1.05
C VAL A 88 0.64 2.78 1.46
N THR A 89 1.29 2.57 2.60
CA THR A 89 2.25 3.55 3.13
C THR A 89 3.57 3.63 2.34
N LEU A 90 3.91 2.60 1.56
CA LEU A 90 5.12 2.54 0.72
C LEU A 90 4.74 2.17 -0.72
N GLU A 91 5.48 2.70 -1.69
CA GLU A 91 5.33 2.35 -3.09
C GLU A 91 5.36 0.82 -3.30
N PRO A 92 4.38 0.24 -4.01
CA PRO A 92 4.31 -1.21 -4.20
C PRO A 92 5.51 -1.78 -4.95
N CYS A 93 5.95 -2.98 -4.53
CA CYS A 93 6.92 -3.75 -5.31
C CYS A 93 6.26 -4.47 -6.50
N VAL A 94 7.07 -5.10 -7.36
CA VAL A 94 6.60 -5.82 -8.58
C VAL A 94 5.51 -6.85 -8.27
N MET A 95 5.66 -7.63 -7.19
CA MET A 95 4.67 -8.63 -6.78
C MET A 95 3.31 -7.99 -6.46
N CYS A 96 3.32 -6.96 -5.63
CA CYS A 96 2.11 -6.28 -5.20
C CYS A 96 1.43 -5.55 -6.37
N ALA A 97 2.20 -4.86 -7.21
CA ALA A 97 1.69 -4.20 -8.42
C ALA A 97 1.03 -5.20 -9.39
N GLY A 98 1.65 -6.36 -9.61
CA GLY A 98 1.05 -7.44 -10.41
C GLY A 98 -0.27 -7.97 -9.80
N ALA A 99 -0.31 -8.16 -8.48
CA ALA A 99 -1.53 -8.58 -7.79
C ALA A 99 -2.66 -7.54 -7.92
N MET A 100 -2.35 -6.24 -7.81
CA MET A 100 -3.30 -5.14 -8.01
C MET A 100 -3.88 -5.12 -9.43
N MET A 101 -3.07 -5.40 -10.46
CA MET A 101 -3.57 -5.56 -11.84
C MET A 101 -4.51 -6.75 -11.98
N HIS A 102 -4.19 -7.89 -11.39
CA HIS A 102 -5.07 -9.05 -11.40
C HIS A 102 -6.38 -8.80 -10.65
N ALA A 103 -6.32 -8.02 -9.57
CA ALA A 103 -7.48 -7.57 -8.82
C ALA A 103 -8.30 -6.49 -9.54
N ARG A 104 -7.81 -5.91 -10.65
CA ARG A 104 -8.54 -4.90 -11.43
C ARG A 104 -8.91 -3.64 -10.62
N LEU A 105 -8.03 -3.21 -9.71
CA LEU A 105 -8.22 -1.97 -8.96
C LEU A 105 -8.38 -0.77 -9.89
N ALA A 106 -9.21 0.20 -9.49
CA ALA A 106 -9.35 1.44 -10.25
C ALA A 106 -8.23 2.44 -9.92
N LYS A 107 -7.85 2.53 -8.64
CA LYS A 107 -6.85 3.50 -8.16
C LYS A 107 -5.91 2.87 -7.12
N ILE A 108 -4.66 3.30 -7.15
CA ILE A 108 -3.63 2.96 -6.20
C ILE A 108 -3.05 4.26 -5.67
N VAL A 109 -3.07 4.41 -4.35
CA VAL A 109 -2.55 5.59 -3.65
C VAL A 109 -1.45 5.12 -2.72
N TYR A 110 -0.26 5.69 -2.85
CA TYR A 110 0.86 5.35 -1.98
C TYR A 110 1.49 6.56 -1.31
N GLY A 111 2.07 6.32 -0.13
CA GLY A 111 2.77 7.35 0.63
C GLY A 111 4.19 7.58 0.14
N ALA A 112 5.16 6.97 0.80
CA ALA A 112 6.58 7.12 0.47
C ALA A 112 6.94 6.38 -0.83
N ARG A 113 7.86 6.93 -1.62
CA ARG A 113 8.49 6.23 -2.76
C ARG A 113 9.45 5.15 -2.27
N ASP A 114 9.61 4.09 -3.07
CA ASP A 114 10.64 3.07 -2.85
C ASP A 114 11.69 3.12 -3.99
N PRO A 115 12.80 3.85 -3.81
CA PRO A 115 13.84 3.96 -4.83
C PRO A 115 14.59 2.65 -5.10
N LYS A 116 14.43 1.62 -4.27
CA LYS A 116 15.16 0.35 -4.41
C LYS A 116 14.35 -0.71 -5.14
N THR A 117 13.04 -0.79 -4.91
CA THR A 117 12.20 -1.87 -5.47
C THR A 117 10.82 -1.44 -5.97
N GLY A 118 10.50 -0.14 -5.91
CA GLY A 118 9.19 0.38 -6.31
C GLY A 118 8.87 0.14 -7.79
N ALA A 119 7.66 -0.36 -8.04
CA ALA A 119 7.18 -0.78 -9.35
C ALA A 119 6.08 0.13 -9.95
N CYS A 120 5.87 1.29 -9.32
CA CYS A 120 4.91 2.31 -9.74
C CYS A 120 5.63 3.62 -10.16
N GLY A 121 6.85 3.50 -10.69
CA GLY A 121 7.63 4.62 -11.23
C GLY A 121 8.97 4.90 -10.54
N SER A 122 9.37 4.17 -9.49
CA SER A 122 10.74 4.29 -8.95
C SER A 122 11.78 3.50 -9.74
N VAL A 123 11.65 2.18 -9.81
CA VAL A 123 12.60 1.30 -10.53
C VAL A 123 12.01 0.85 -11.86
N VAL A 124 10.75 0.43 -11.83
CA VAL A 124 9.94 0.13 -13.02
C VAL A 124 8.58 0.78 -12.86
N ASP A 125 7.87 0.96 -13.96
CA ASP A 125 6.49 1.40 -13.95
C ASP A 125 5.64 0.38 -14.70
N LEU A 126 5.06 -0.57 -13.95
CA LEU A 126 4.20 -1.59 -14.56
C LEU A 126 2.89 -0.97 -15.07
N PHE A 127 2.39 0.08 -14.41
CA PHE A 127 1.17 0.76 -14.80
C PHE A 127 1.35 1.72 -15.98
N ALA A 128 2.58 1.97 -16.44
CA ALA A 128 2.86 2.61 -17.72
C ALA A 128 3.10 1.62 -18.88
N GLU A 129 3.25 0.32 -18.61
CA GLU A 129 3.50 -0.68 -19.64
C GLU A 129 2.20 -1.04 -20.39
N GLY A 130 2.05 -0.51 -21.61
CA GLY A 130 0.84 -0.65 -22.42
C GLY A 130 0.56 -2.08 -22.93
N ARG A 131 1.52 -3.00 -22.86
CA ARG A 131 1.30 -4.42 -23.23
C ARG A 131 0.54 -5.21 -22.16
N LEU A 132 0.44 -4.69 -20.92
CA LEU A 132 -0.29 -5.33 -19.84
C LEU A 132 -1.80 -5.04 -19.94
N ASN A 133 -2.62 -5.93 -19.39
CA ASN A 133 -4.05 -6.01 -19.74
C ASN A 133 -5.01 -5.20 -18.83
N HIS A 134 -4.50 -4.50 -17.81
CA HIS A 134 -5.29 -3.62 -16.94
C HIS A 134 -4.38 -2.56 -16.31
N HIS A 135 -4.91 -1.35 -16.20
CA HIS A 135 -4.21 -0.22 -15.62
C HIS A 135 -5.08 0.45 -14.57
N ALA A 136 -4.45 0.89 -13.49
CA ALA A 136 -5.06 1.67 -12.43
C ALA A 136 -4.52 3.10 -12.49
N GLU A 137 -5.29 4.07 -12.02
CA GLU A 137 -4.76 5.39 -11.69
C GLU A 137 -3.76 5.24 -10.53
N VAL A 138 -2.57 5.83 -10.65
CA VAL A 138 -1.53 5.76 -9.62
C VAL A 138 -1.26 7.16 -9.09
N VAL A 139 -1.43 7.33 -7.78
CA VAL A 139 -1.14 8.58 -7.06
C VAL A 139 -0.12 8.30 -5.97
N GLY A 140 1.04 8.94 -6.05
CA GLY A 140 2.08 8.86 -5.03
C GLY A 140 2.15 10.13 -4.20
N GLY A 141 2.70 10.03 -2.99
CA GLY A 141 3.11 11.19 -2.19
C GLY A 141 2.18 11.56 -1.02
N VAL A 142 1.08 10.83 -0.83
CA VAL A 142 0.12 11.14 0.24
C VAL A 142 0.72 10.81 1.60
N LEU A 143 0.94 11.80 2.46
CA LEU A 143 1.66 11.64 3.74
C LEU A 143 3.04 10.97 3.59
N ALA A 144 3.75 11.29 2.51
CA ALA A 144 5.04 10.66 2.19
C ALA A 144 6.10 10.88 3.27
N ALA A 145 6.11 12.04 3.93
CA ALA A 145 7.07 12.36 4.97
C ALA A 145 6.87 11.47 6.20
N GLU A 146 5.63 11.30 6.64
CA GLU A 146 5.23 10.45 7.77
C GLU A 146 5.51 8.98 7.47
N CYS A 147 5.10 8.50 6.30
CA CYS A 147 5.35 7.13 5.85
C CYS A 147 6.86 6.82 5.77
N GLY A 148 7.65 7.72 5.17
CA GLY A 148 9.08 7.55 5.02
C GLY A 148 9.85 7.63 6.35
N SER A 149 9.39 8.49 7.27
CA SER A 149 9.98 8.63 8.61
C SER A 149 9.78 7.37 9.43
N LEU A 150 8.59 6.75 9.39
CA LEU A 150 8.32 5.49 10.08
C LEU A 150 9.26 4.37 9.61
N LEU A 151 9.42 4.21 8.30
CA LEU A 151 10.32 3.22 7.71
C LEU A 151 11.79 3.46 8.10
N SER A 152 12.23 4.72 8.02
CA SER A 152 13.60 5.11 8.35
C SER A 152 13.94 4.87 9.82
N SER A 153 13.03 5.25 10.73
CA SER A 153 13.18 5.02 12.17
C SER A 153 13.24 3.54 12.51
N PHE A 154 12.41 2.70 11.87
CA PHE A 154 12.43 1.26 12.08
C PHE A 154 13.79 0.64 11.73
N PHE A 155 14.35 0.96 10.56
CA PHE A 155 15.66 0.44 10.16
C PHE A 155 16.82 1.02 10.98
N ALA A 156 16.72 2.28 11.42
CA ALA A 156 17.71 2.88 12.32
C ALA A 156 17.77 2.14 13.67
N ALA A 157 16.61 1.86 14.27
CA ALA A 157 16.52 1.09 15.50
C ALA A 157 17.03 -0.35 15.33
N ARG A 158 16.77 -1.00 14.18
CA ARG A 158 17.31 -2.33 13.89
C ARG A 158 18.83 -2.36 13.81
N ARG A 159 19.46 -1.40 13.11
CA ARG A 159 20.93 -1.34 13.00
C ARG A 159 21.61 -1.20 14.36
N GLN A 160 21.06 -0.34 15.23
CA GLN A 160 21.57 -0.16 16.59
C GLN A 160 21.52 -1.45 17.44
N ARG A 161 20.54 -2.34 17.19
CA ARG A 161 20.47 -3.63 17.89
C ARG A 161 21.50 -4.65 17.41
N THR A 162 21.92 -4.58 16.16
CA THR A 162 22.91 -5.50 15.58
C THR A 162 24.35 -5.14 15.98
N GLU A 163 24.63 -3.88 16.30
CA GLU A 163 25.95 -3.40 16.73
C GLU A 163 26.30 -3.75 18.19
N VAL A 164 25.35 -4.29 18.98
CA VAL A 164 25.52 -4.61 20.41
C VAL A 164 25.82 -6.11 20.64
N VAL A 165 26.28 -6.84 19.61
CA VAL A 165 26.68 -8.25 19.69
C VAL A 165 28.14 -8.42 19.32
#